data_AF-A0A4Z0H3K4-F1
#
_entry.id   AF-A0A4Z0H3K4-F1
#
_cell.length_a   1.000
_cell.length_b   1.000
_cell.length_c   1.000
_cell.angle_alpha   90.00
_cell.angle_beta   90.00
_cell.angle_gamma   90.00
#
_symmetry.space_group_name_H-M   'P 1'
#
loop_
_entity.id
_entity.type
_entity.pdbx_description
1 polymer ?
#
loop_
_entity_poly.entity_id
_entity_poly.type
_entity_poly.pdbx_seq_one_letter_code
_entity_poly.pdbx_strand_id
1 'polypeptide(L)'
;MLKGFQENSVIIECNKCTKETIHPIANIVSSKNELGEYENIGFECPCGNNEIFNMNLPTLDRDVPLARQDKKEQQQRMKVNQFIMMVREDYIRQEVTPQ
;
A
#
# COMPACT_ATOMS: atom_id res chain seq x y z
N MET A 1 -0.06 -7.62 6.75
CA MET A 1 1.25 -6.95 6.67
C MET A 1 1.76 -7.02 5.25
N LEU A 2 2.28 -5.91 4.71
CA LEU A 2 2.83 -5.90 3.35
C LEU A 2 4.23 -6.53 3.35
N LYS A 3 4.37 -7.67 2.69
CA LYS A 3 5.64 -8.41 2.69
C LYS A 3 6.59 -7.91 1.62
N GLY A 4 6.09 -7.60 0.44
CA GLY A 4 6.87 -7.09 -0.67
C GLY A 4 6.10 -7.08 -1.98
N PHE A 5 6.84 -7.02 -3.08
CA PHE A 5 6.31 -6.95 -4.44
C PHE A 5 7.01 -7.99 -5.29
N GLN A 6 6.28 -8.59 -6.22
CA GLN A 6 6.81 -9.52 -7.20
C GLN A 6 6.17 -9.23 -8.56
N GLU A 7 6.99 -8.88 -9.55
CA GLU A 7 6.54 -8.47 -10.88
C GLU A 7 5.50 -7.34 -10.76
N ASN A 8 4.24 -7.63 -11.08
CA ASN A 8 3.10 -6.72 -10.98
C ASN A 8 2.10 -7.13 -9.88
N SER A 9 2.57 -7.79 -8.83
CA SER A 9 1.75 -8.25 -7.70
C SER A 9 2.30 -7.78 -6.36
N VAL A 10 1.39 -7.56 -5.41
CA VAL A 10 1.72 -7.31 -4.01
C VAL A 10 1.60 -8.61 -3.21
N ILE A 11 2.58 -8.86 -2.33
CA ILE A 11 2.61 -10.00 -1.43
C ILE A 11 2.21 -9.53 -0.04
N ILE A 12 1.20 -10.17 0.53
CA ILE A 12 0.61 -9.80 1.81
C ILE A 12 0.62 -10.99 2.74
N GLU A 13 1.27 -10.81 3.89
CA GLU A 13 1.32 -11.78 4.97
C GLU A 13 0.21 -11.44 5.98
N CYS A 14 -0.66 -12.39 6.28
CA CYS A 14 -1.69 -12.20 7.29
C CYS A 14 -1.08 -12.15 8.70
N ASN A 15 -1.42 -11.14 9.49
CA ASN A 15 -0.91 -10.97 10.85
C ASN A 15 -1.42 -12.05 11.84
N LYS A 16 -2.51 -12.74 11.50
CA LYS A 16 -3.16 -13.74 12.37
C LYS A 16 -2.66 -15.16 12.11
N CYS A 17 -2.62 -15.58 10.85
CA CYS A 17 -2.26 -16.96 10.48
C CYS A 17 -0.95 -17.07 9.69
N THR A 18 -0.23 -15.95 9.52
CA THR A 18 1.06 -15.84 8.81
C THR A 18 1.06 -16.33 7.36
N LYS A 19 -0.12 -16.61 6.79
CA LYS A 19 -0.25 -17.06 5.41
C LYS A 19 -0.01 -15.89 4.46
N GLU A 20 0.79 -16.14 3.42
CA GLU A 20 1.02 -15.19 2.35
C GLU A 20 -0.03 -15.34 1.24
N THR A 21 -0.45 -14.20 0.70
CA THR A 21 -1.36 -14.10 -0.44
C THR A 21 -0.76 -13.13 -1.45
N ILE A 22 -0.99 -13.41 -2.74
CA ILE A 22 -0.45 -12.64 -3.86
C ILE A 22 -1.63 -12.02 -4.60
N HIS A 23 -1.58 -10.70 -4.78
CA HIS A 23 -2.66 -9.95 -5.42
C HIS A 23 -2.10 -9.12 -6.58
N PRO A 24 -2.61 -9.30 -7.81
CA PRO A 24 -2.21 -8.49 -8.96
C PRO A 24 -2.56 -7.03 -8.74
N ILE A 25 -1.59 -6.13 -8.92
CA ILE A 25 -1.76 -4.67 -8.77
C ILE A 25 -2.82 -4.14 -9.75
N ALA A 26 -2.88 -4.70 -10.96
CA ALA A 26 -3.86 -4.32 -11.98
C ALA A 26 -5.33 -4.52 -11.56
N ASN A 27 -5.59 -5.37 -10.57
CA ASN A 27 -6.96 -5.63 -10.07
C ASN A 27 -7.31 -4.75 -8.86
N ILE A 28 -6.38 -3.93 -8.39
CA ILE A 28 -6.56 -3.07 -7.23
C ILE A 28 -7.12 -1.74 -7.71
N VAL A 29 -8.38 -1.49 -7.38
CA VAL A 29 -9.04 -0.21 -7.69
C VAL A 29 -8.74 0.79 -6.58
N SER A 30 -8.23 1.95 -6.96
CA SER A 30 -8.06 3.09 -6.06
C SER A 30 -9.02 4.20 -6.48
N SER A 31 -10.06 4.41 -5.67
CA SER A 31 -11.09 5.43 -5.87
C SER A 31 -11.00 6.51 -4.81
N LYS A 32 -11.39 7.74 -5.17
CA LYS A 32 -11.62 8.83 -4.23
C LYS A 32 -13.10 8.90 -3.86
N ASN A 33 -13.38 9.19 -2.60
CA ASN A 33 -14.72 9.53 -2.14
C ASN A 33 -15.09 10.98 -2.51
N GLU A 34 -16.30 11.41 -2.16
CA GLU A 34 -16.81 12.77 -2.41
C GLU A 34 -15.98 13.88 -1.74
N LEU A 35 -15.22 13.55 -0.71
CA LEU A 35 -14.32 14.46 0.01
C LEU A 35 -12.90 14.49 -0.59
N GLY A 36 -12.65 13.72 -1.64
CA GLY A 36 -11.35 13.65 -2.32
C GLY A 36 -10.31 12.75 -1.64
N GLU A 37 -10.72 11.95 -0.65
CA GLU A 37 -9.85 10.98 0.04
C GLU A 37 -9.91 9.62 -0.63
N TYR A 38 -8.77 8.91 -0.70
CA TYR A 38 -8.71 7.56 -1.24
C TYR A 38 -9.35 6.54 -0.29
N GLU A 39 -10.09 5.59 -0.84
CA GLU A 39 -10.61 4.47 -0.06
C GLU A 39 -9.46 3.57 0.44
N ASN A 40 -9.62 3.03 1.65
CA ASN A 40 -8.66 2.07 2.20
C ASN A 40 -8.73 0.76 1.40
N ILE A 41 -7.58 0.16 1.14
CA ILE A 41 -7.53 -1.12 0.42
C ILE A 41 -7.41 -2.24 1.44
N GLY A 42 -8.37 -3.17 1.38
CA GLY A 42 -8.43 -4.35 2.24
C GLY A 42 -8.14 -5.63 1.45
N PHE A 43 -7.40 -6.54 2.06
CA PHE A 43 -7.15 -7.88 1.53
C PHE A 43 -7.62 -8.94 2.51
N GLU A 44 -8.53 -9.80 2.04
CA GLU A 44 -9.05 -10.89 2.83
C GLU A 44 -8.07 -12.08 2.84
N CYS A 45 -7.76 -12.55 4.05
CA CYS A 45 -7.03 -13.79 4.26
C CYS A 45 -8.01 -14.96 4.37
N PRO A 46 -7.68 -16.15 3.84
CA PRO A 46 -8.52 -17.36 3.99
C PRO A 46 -8.85 -17.78 5.43
N CYS A 47 -8.18 -17.22 6.45
CA CYS A 47 -8.53 -17.44 7.85
C CYS A 47 -9.65 -16.51 8.36
N GLY A 48 -10.24 -15.69 7.49
CA GLY A 48 -11.28 -14.70 7.80
C GLY A 48 -10.76 -13.38 8.38
N ASN A 49 -9.45 -13.14 8.35
CA ASN A 49 -8.86 -11.87 8.80
C ASN A 49 -8.60 -10.93 7.61
N ASN A 50 -8.76 -9.63 7.82
CA ASN A 50 -8.53 -8.63 6.78
C ASN A 50 -7.30 -7.78 7.10
N GLU A 51 -6.43 -7.63 6.12
CA GLU A 51 -5.32 -6.69 6.15
C GLU A 51 -5.73 -5.40 5.46
N ILE A 52 -5.83 -4.31 6.20
CA ILE A 52 -6.30 -3.02 5.68
C ILE A 52 -5.12 -2.04 5.60
N PHE A 53 -4.98 -1.39 4.46
CA PHE A 53 -3.95 -0.39 4.19
C PHE A 53 -4.59 0.98 3.95
N ASN A 54 -4.12 1.98 4.71
CA ASN A 54 -4.57 3.35 4.55
C ASN A 54 -3.86 4.01 3.35
N MET A 55 -4.66 4.41 2.37
CA MET A 55 -4.18 4.97 1.10
C MET A 55 -3.90 6.47 1.16
N ASN A 56 -4.34 7.15 2.22
CA ASN A 56 -4.15 8.58 2.45
C ASN A 56 -2.87 8.88 3.25
N LEU A 57 -2.03 7.88 3.53
CA LEU A 57 -0.75 8.12 4.16
C LEU A 57 0.16 8.96 3.26
N PRO A 58 0.93 9.92 3.82
CA PRO A 58 1.92 10.66 3.06
C PRO A 58 3.05 9.72 2.62
N THR A 59 3.33 9.70 1.31
CA THR A 59 4.38 8.89 0.68
C THR A 59 5.73 9.59 0.63
N LEU A 60 5.72 10.93 0.60
CA LEU A 60 6.90 11.77 0.66
C LEU A 60 7.16 12.13 2.13
N ASP A 61 8.39 11.87 2.59
CA ASP A 61 8.93 12.16 3.93
C ASP A 61 9.02 13.67 4.26
N ARG A 62 8.11 14.51 3.72
CA ARG A 62 8.12 15.94 4.04
C ARG A 62 7.61 16.22 5.46
N ASP A 63 6.76 15.35 6.01
CA ASP A 63 6.00 15.70 7.23
C ASP A 63 6.20 14.77 8.44
N VAL A 64 6.91 13.64 8.32
CA VAL A 64 7.14 12.74 9.46
C VAL A 64 8.60 12.28 9.50
N PRO A 65 9.41 12.73 10.48
CA PRO A 65 10.73 12.19 10.68
C PRO A 65 10.63 10.70 11.02
N LEU A 66 11.04 9.82 10.10
CA LEU A 66 11.19 8.37 10.34
C LEU A 66 12.20 8.05 11.47
N ALA A 67 12.93 9.05 11.96
CA ALA A 67 14.05 8.96 12.89
C ALA A 67 13.71 8.43 14.30
N ARG A 68 12.43 8.19 14.64
CA ARG A 68 12.02 7.64 15.95
C ARG A 68 11.35 6.27 15.88
N GLN A 69 11.24 5.67 14.70
CA GLN A 69 10.54 4.38 14.53
C GLN A 69 11.49 3.20 14.62
N ASP A 70 10.96 2.06 15.08
CA ASP A 70 11.69 0.80 15.03
C ASP A 70 11.99 0.42 13.57
N LYS A 71 13.15 -0.21 13.32
CA LYS A 71 13.59 -0.59 11.96
C LYS A 71 12.51 -1.35 11.16
N LYS A 72 11.72 -2.19 11.84
CA LYS A 72 10.62 -2.95 11.22
C LYS A 72 9.48 -2.06 10.77
N GLU A 73 9.09 -1.08 11.58
CA GLU A 73 8.06 -0.11 11.24
C GLU A 73 8.50 0.77 10.07
N GLN A 74 9.76 1.18 10.07
CA GLN A 74 10.33 1.96 8.97
C GLN A 74 10.29 1.18 7.65
N GLN A 75 10.71 -0.09 7.66
CA GLN A 75 10.61 -0.97 6.49
C GLN A 75 9.16 -1.18 6.03
N GLN A 76 8.24 -1.38 6.98
CA GLN A 76 6.82 -1.53 6.68
C GLN A 76 6.26 -0.24 6.05
N ARG A 77 6.66 0.93 6.56
CA ARG A 77 6.25 2.23 6.04
C ARG A 77 6.75 2.45 4.62
N MET A 78 8.02 2.13 4.34
CA MET A 78 8.56 2.23 2.98
C MET A 78 7.77 1.35 1.99
N LYS A 79 7.45 0.12 2.39
CA LYS A 79 6.65 -0.81 1.58
C LYS A 79 5.24 -0.29 1.33
N VAL A 80 4.59 0.27 2.34
CA VAL A 80 3.26 0.89 2.19
C VAL A 80 3.33 2.12 1.29
N ASN A 81 4.35 2.97 1.43
CA ASN A 81 4.53 4.12 0.53
C ASN A 81 4.70 3.68 -0.93
N GLN A 82 5.52 2.67 -1.18
CA GLN A 82 5.69 2.09 -2.52
C GLN A 82 4.36 1.56 -3.07
N PHE A 83 3.59 0.84 -2.25
CA PHE A 83 2.28 0.33 -2.65
C PHE A 83 1.33 1.47 -3.03
N ILE A 84 1.27 2.51 -2.20
CA ILE A 84 0.46 3.71 -2.43
C ILE A 84 0.80 4.37 -3.77
N MET A 85 2.08 4.50 -4.09
CA MET A 85 2.54 5.06 -5.37
C MET A 85 2.19 4.17 -6.57
N MET A 86 2.11 2.86 -6.39
CA MET A 86 1.77 1.91 -7.46
C MET A 86 0.27 1.82 -7.76
N VAL A 87 -0.60 2.21 -6.84
CA VAL A 87 -2.06 2.00 -7.00
C VAL A 87 -2.87 3.30 -7.05
N ARG A 88 -2.39 4.40 -6.47
CA ARG A 88 -3.12 5.67 -6.55
C ARG A 88 -2.94 6.35 -7.89
N GLU A 89 -4.05 6.80 -8.44
CA GLU A 89 -4.08 7.45 -9.75
C GLU A 89 -3.21 8.71 -9.84
N ASP A 90 -3.04 9.46 -8.74
CA ASP A 90 -2.26 10.70 -8.73
C ASP A 90 -0.75 10.49 -8.85
N TYR A 91 -0.23 9.30 -8.53
CA TYR A 91 1.17 8.93 -8.78
C TYR A 91 1.33 8.30 -10.16
N ILE A 92 0.43 7.39 -10.54
CA ILE A 92 0.48 6.69 -11.83
C ILE A 92 0.38 7.68 -13.00
N ARG A 93 -0.47 8.71 -12.90
CA ARG A 93 -0.65 9.71 -13.98
C ARG A 93 0.54 10.66 -14.13
N GLN A 94 1.41 10.81 -13.12
CA GLN A 94 2.61 11.67 -13.23
C GLN A 94 3.69 11.06 -14.12
N GLU A 95 3.73 9.73 -14.26
CA GLU A 95 4.71 9.04 -15.12
C GLU A 95 4.39 9.13 -16.62
N VAL A 96 3.19 9.61 -16.99
CA VAL A 96 2.71 9.66 -18.39
C VAL A 96 2.76 11.06 -19.00
N THR A 97 3.52 11.99 -18.42
CA THR A 97 3.74 13.32 -19.03
C THR A 97 5.07 13.32 -19.79
N PRO A 98 5.09 13.09 -21.11
CA PRO A 98 6.30 13.34 -21.90
C PRO A 98 6.62 14.83 -21.84
N GLN A 99 7.84 15.17 -21.43
CA GLN A 99 8.43 16.49 -21.69
C GLN A 99 8.71 16.66 -23.18
#